data_AF-A0A7L3GLR6-F1
#
_entry.id   AF-A0A7L3GLR6-F1
#
_cell.length_a   1.000
_cell.length_b   1.000
_cell.length_c   1.000
_cell.angle_alpha   90.00
_cell.angle_beta   90.00
_cell.angle_gamma   90.00
#
_symmetry.space_group_name_H-M   'P 1'
#
loop_
_entity.id
_entity.type
_entity.pdbx_description
1 polymer ?
#
loop_
_entity_poly.entity_id
_entity_poly.type
_entity_poly.pdbx_seq_one_letter_code
_entity_poly.pdbx_strand_id
1 'polypeptide(L)'
;LEEITPRPVQDTVNILKQGYLEKRSREHSFFGSEWQKRWCVLTRRTFYYYANEKSKQPKGTFSIEHYNAQLAFHLRKDSRKRCCFELICPGKRTYEFTAPSPAEAEDWVDQVQFLLKDLNSLTIPYDEEDEEELYNDVDSSDSVNTPSHNTTLNQDELNIEMEDDDIYEILPGKQPNKQ
;
A
#
# COMPACT_ATOMS: atom_id res chain seq x y z
N LEU A 1 -38.75 25.87 10.12
CA LEU A 1 -37.39 25.64 9.60
C LEU A 1 -36.91 24.33 10.22
N GLU A 2 -37.18 23.21 9.56
CA GLU A 2 -36.58 21.94 9.95
C GLU A 2 -35.10 22.00 9.55
N GLU A 3 -34.24 21.94 10.56
CA GLU A 3 -32.80 21.96 10.40
C GLU A 3 -32.36 20.62 9.82
N ILE A 4 -32.25 20.57 8.49
CA ILE A 4 -31.74 19.42 7.75
C ILE A 4 -30.23 19.37 8.03
N THR A 5 -29.85 18.75 9.14
CA THR A 5 -28.46 18.36 9.38
C THR A 5 -28.07 17.40 8.26
N PRO A 6 -27.05 17.73 7.43
CA PRO A 6 -26.61 16.83 6.39
C PRO A 6 -26.13 15.55 7.07
N ARG A 7 -26.83 14.43 6.82
CA ARG A 7 -26.33 13.12 7.19
C ARG A 7 -24.99 12.99 6.47
N PRO A 8 -23.88 12.60 7.15
CA PRO A 8 -22.67 12.24 6.44
C PRO A 8 -23.10 11.17 5.44
N VAL A 9 -22.93 11.48 4.15
CA VAL A 9 -23.21 10.56 3.05
C VAL A 9 -22.42 9.31 3.42
N GLN A 10 -23.13 8.26 3.82
CA GLN A 10 -22.49 6.99 4.05
C GLN A 10 -21.82 6.66 2.72
N ASP A 11 -20.50 6.51 2.72
CA ASP A 11 -19.72 6.03 1.57
C ASP A 11 -20.11 4.56 1.28
N THR A 12 -21.38 4.31 0.99
CA THR A 12 -21.93 3.03 0.54
C THR A 12 -21.31 2.61 -0.78
N VAL A 13 -20.71 3.56 -1.50
CA VAL A 13 -20.12 3.38 -2.83
C VAL A 13 -18.89 2.47 -2.81
N ASN A 14 -18.25 2.24 -1.64
CA ASN A 14 -17.01 1.47 -1.55
C ASN A 14 -17.00 0.41 -0.44
N ILE A 15 -18.18 -0.12 -0.07
CA ILE A 15 -18.28 -1.21 0.91
C ILE A 15 -17.88 -2.52 0.22
N LEU A 16 -16.85 -3.16 0.75
CA LEU A 16 -16.32 -4.43 0.24
C LEU A 16 -16.92 -5.62 0.97
N LYS A 17 -17.05 -5.51 2.29
CA LYS A 17 -17.73 -6.51 3.11
C LYS A 17 -18.39 -5.85 4.31
N GLN A 18 -19.56 -6.34 4.69
CA GLN A 18 -20.26 -5.88 5.88
C GLN A 18 -20.99 -7.04 6.56
N GLY A 19 -21.14 -6.97 7.88
CA GLY A 19 -21.76 -8.04 8.63
C GLY A 19 -21.65 -7.86 10.13
N TYR A 20 -22.41 -8.67 10.88
CA TYR A 20 -22.28 -8.71 12.32
C TYR A 20 -21.09 -9.56 12.76
N LEU A 21 -20.25 -8.97 13.60
CA LEU A 21 -19.13 -9.64 14.27
C LEU A 21 -19.22 -9.41 15.78
N GLU A 22 -18.73 -10.35 16.56
CA GLU A 22 -18.44 -10.11 17.97
C GLU A 22 -17.03 -9.57 18.10
N LYS A 23 -16.89 -8.33 18.56
CA LYS A 23 -15.59 -7.69 18.76
C LYS A 23 -15.18 -7.78 20.22
N ARG A 24 -13.93 -8.13 20.49
CA ARG A 24 -13.36 -8.12 21.85
C ARG A 24 -13.21 -6.68 22.36
N SER A 25 -13.65 -6.46 23.60
CA SER A 25 -13.53 -5.17 24.30
C SER A 25 -12.06 -4.84 24.54
N ARG A 26 -11.74 -3.54 24.60
CA ARG A 26 -10.38 -3.08 24.97
C ARG A 26 -10.12 -3.28 26.45
N GLU A 27 -11.14 -3.02 27.24
CA GLU A 27 -11.08 -3.03 28.69
C GLU A 27 -11.61 -4.38 29.16
N HIS A 28 -10.94 -4.96 30.17
CA HIS A 28 -11.53 -6.05 30.94
C HIS A 28 -12.82 -5.49 31.53
N SER A 29 -13.93 -5.79 30.87
CA SER A 29 -15.24 -5.32 31.28
C SER A 29 -15.52 -5.85 32.69
N PHE A 30 -15.29 -5.03 33.72
CA PHE A 30 -15.59 -5.37 35.11
C PHE A 30 -17.08 -5.71 35.31
N PHE A 31 -17.95 -5.29 34.40
CA PHE A 31 -19.40 -5.48 34.45
C PHE A 31 -20.03 -5.95 33.13
N GLY A 32 -19.27 -6.51 32.20
CA GLY A 32 -19.80 -6.81 30.86
C GLY A 32 -19.13 -7.96 30.13
N SER A 33 -19.78 -8.43 29.07
CA SER A 33 -19.21 -9.42 28.16
C SER A 33 -17.93 -8.88 27.52
N GLU A 34 -16.88 -9.70 27.52
CA GLU A 34 -15.63 -9.44 26.80
C GLU A 34 -15.88 -9.28 25.29
N TRP A 35 -16.88 -9.99 24.77
CA TRP A 35 -17.27 -9.98 23.36
C TRP A 35 -18.55 -9.17 23.17
N GLN A 36 -18.52 -8.20 22.24
CA GLN A 36 -19.64 -7.32 21.96
C GLN A 36 -20.04 -7.41 20.49
N LYS A 37 -21.31 -7.72 20.22
CA LYS A 37 -21.85 -7.70 18.86
C LYS A 37 -21.78 -6.30 18.27
N ARG A 38 -21.20 -6.18 17.08
CA ARG A 38 -21.04 -4.94 16.32
C ARG A 38 -21.37 -5.20 14.86
N TRP A 39 -21.97 -4.20 14.21
CA TRP A 39 -22.08 -4.20 12.76
C TRP A 39 -20.78 -3.65 12.18
N CYS A 40 -20.05 -4.48 11.46
CA CYS A 40 -18.75 -4.15 10.91
C CYS A 40 -18.88 -3.88 9.41
N VAL A 41 -18.16 -2.88 8.93
CA VAL A 41 -18.14 -2.47 7.52
C VAL A 41 -16.69 -2.24 7.13
N LEU A 42 -16.23 -3.00 6.15
CA LEU A 42 -14.92 -2.87 5.54
C LEU A 42 -15.06 -2.13 4.21
N THR A 43 -14.26 -1.08 4.08
CA THR A 43 -14.07 -0.31 2.84
C THR A 43 -12.62 -0.48 2.36
N ARG A 44 -12.27 0.09 1.21
CA ARG A 44 -10.93 -0.09 0.60
C ARG A 44 -9.75 0.22 1.53
N ARG A 45 -9.87 1.21 2.42
CA ARG A 45 -8.78 1.65 3.32
C ARG A 45 -9.16 1.65 4.80
N THR A 46 -10.43 1.46 5.12
CA THR A 46 -10.93 1.76 6.47
C THR A 46 -11.93 0.71 6.93
N PHE A 47 -11.78 0.31 8.19
CA PHE A 47 -12.69 -0.59 8.87
C PHE A 47 -13.51 0.19 9.89
N TYR A 48 -14.82 0.11 9.77
CA TYR A 48 -15.78 0.74 10.65
C TYR A 48 -16.52 -0.30 11.49
N TYR A 49 -16.85 0.04 12.73
CA TYR A 49 -17.76 -0.77 13.53
C TYR A 49 -18.81 0.10 14.23
N TYR A 50 -20.04 -0.35 14.18
CA TYR A 50 -21.23 0.32 14.69
C TYR A 50 -21.86 -0.52 15.80
N ALA A 51 -22.69 0.11 16.64
CA ALA A 51 -23.45 -0.62 17.65
C ALA A 51 -24.42 -1.62 16.99
N ASN A 52 -25.04 -1.21 15.89
CA ASN A 52 -25.92 -2.00 15.04
C ASN A 52 -25.93 -1.43 13.62
N GLU A 53 -26.53 -2.13 12.67
CA GLU A 53 -26.62 -1.74 11.26
C GLU A 53 -27.34 -0.39 11.03
N LYS A 54 -28.32 -0.05 11.88
CA LYS A 54 -29.11 1.19 11.77
C LYS A 54 -28.45 2.40 12.44
N SER A 55 -27.26 2.22 13.01
CA SER A 55 -26.57 3.28 13.74
C SER A 55 -26.06 4.35 12.80
N LYS A 56 -26.38 5.62 13.07
CA LYS A 56 -25.93 6.76 12.26
C LYS A 56 -24.44 7.04 12.39
N GLN A 57 -23.84 6.72 13.54
CA GLN A 57 -22.42 7.00 13.83
C GLN A 57 -21.68 5.72 14.18
N PRO A 58 -20.44 5.53 13.69
CA PRO A 58 -19.60 4.42 14.09
C PRO A 58 -19.19 4.56 15.55
N LYS A 59 -19.11 3.43 16.24
CA LYS A 59 -18.50 3.36 17.59
C LYS A 59 -16.98 3.49 17.53
N GLY A 60 -16.40 3.23 16.36
CA GLY A 60 -15.02 3.53 16.06
C GLY A 60 -14.67 3.11 14.63
N THR A 61 -13.50 3.58 14.21
CA THR A 61 -12.95 3.36 12.88
C THR A 61 -11.44 3.26 12.99
N PHE A 62 -10.81 2.50 12.10
CA PHE A 62 -9.36 2.44 11.97
C PHE A 62 -8.98 2.20 10.51
N SER A 63 -7.83 2.78 10.10
CA SER A 63 -7.23 2.45 8.81
C SER A 63 -6.70 1.03 8.85
N ILE A 64 -7.00 0.25 7.81
CA ILE A 64 -6.46 -1.10 7.65
C ILE A 64 -5.02 -1.06 7.14
N GLU A 65 -4.51 0.10 6.74
CA GLU A 65 -3.13 0.23 6.24
C GLU A 65 -2.13 -0.21 7.30
N HIS A 66 -1.20 -1.08 6.88
CA HIS A 66 -0.18 -1.70 7.73
C HIS A 66 -0.73 -2.68 8.79
N TYR A 67 -2.02 -3.02 8.76
CA TYR A 67 -2.53 -4.17 9.48
C TYR A 67 -2.20 -5.46 8.73
N ASN A 68 -2.29 -6.57 9.45
CA ASN A 68 -2.29 -7.93 8.93
C ASN A 68 -3.51 -8.65 9.51
N ALA A 69 -4.22 -9.42 8.70
CA ALA A 69 -5.35 -10.21 9.13
C ALA A 69 -4.97 -11.70 9.21
N GLN A 70 -5.33 -12.37 10.29
CA GLN A 70 -5.11 -13.82 10.44
C GLN A 70 -6.19 -14.47 11.29
N LEU A 71 -6.40 -15.77 11.09
CA LEU A 71 -7.23 -16.58 11.97
C LEU A 71 -6.56 -16.73 13.34
N ALA A 72 -7.35 -16.65 14.41
CA ALA A 72 -6.86 -16.57 15.78
C ALA A 72 -7.57 -17.59 16.67
N PHE A 73 -7.20 -18.86 16.50
CA PHE A 73 -7.81 -19.99 17.23
C PHE A 73 -7.56 -19.97 18.74
N HIS A 74 -6.63 -19.14 19.21
CA HIS A 74 -6.29 -19.02 20.63
C HIS A 74 -7.23 -18.08 21.41
N LEU A 75 -8.06 -17.29 20.72
CA LEU A 75 -8.95 -16.29 21.33
C LEU A 75 -10.12 -16.91 22.11
N ARG A 76 -10.51 -18.15 21.80
CA ARG A 76 -11.57 -18.88 22.48
C ARG A 76 -11.19 -20.34 22.69
N LYS A 77 -11.71 -20.95 23.76
CA LYS A 77 -11.53 -22.37 24.07
C LYS A 77 -12.71 -23.25 23.66
N ASP A 78 -13.80 -22.65 23.17
CA ASP A 78 -15.03 -23.35 22.77
C ASP A 78 -15.03 -23.74 21.28
N SER A 79 -16.15 -24.29 20.80
CA SER A 79 -16.34 -24.68 19.40
C SER A 79 -16.22 -23.52 18.41
N ARG A 80 -16.35 -22.27 18.88
CA ARG A 80 -16.29 -21.05 18.05
C ARG A 80 -14.85 -20.54 17.85
N LYS A 81 -13.84 -21.24 18.38
CA LYS A 81 -12.42 -20.89 18.17
C LYS A 81 -12.04 -20.76 16.69
N ARG A 82 -12.63 -21.59 15.81
CA ARG A 82 -12.41 -21.53 14.35
C ARG A 82 -13.12 -20.35 13.67
N CYS A 83 -14.04 -19.68 14.36
CA CYS A 83 -14.70 -18.47 13.87
C CYS A 83 -13.95 -17.20 14.28
N CYS A 84 -12.79 -17.32 14.93
CA CYS A 84 -12.05 -16.19 15.49
C CYS A 84 -10.95 -15.73 14.54
N PHE A 85 -10.79 -14.43 14.40
CA PHE A 85 -9.72 -13.81 13.64
C PHE A 85 -9.29 -12.49 14.29
N GLU A 86 -8.12 -12.00 13.92
CA GLU A 86 -7.57 -10.76 14.45
C GLU A 86 -6.90 -9.91 13.37
N LEU A 87 -6.89 -8.61 13.60
CA LEU A 87 -6.18 -7.62 12.83
C LEU A 87 -5.06 -7.05 13.70
N ILE A 88 -3.82 -7.37 13.36
CA ILE A 88 -2.62 -6.97 14.09
C ILE A 88 -1.87 -5.91 13.29
N CYS A 89 -1.36 -4.88 13.94
CA CYS A 89 -0.42 -3.94 13.33
C CYS A 89 0.70 -3.67 14.34
N PRO A 90 1.98 -3.89 13.98
CA PRO A 90 3.10 -3.60 14.87
C PRO A 90 3.04 -2.17 15.40
N GLY A 91 3.17 -2.01 16.72
CA GLY A 91 3.11 -0.70 17.38
C GLY A 91 1.71 -0.09 17.49
N LYS A 92 0.66 -0.74 16.97
CA LYS A 92 -0.74 -0.33 17.14
C LYS A 92 -1.54 -1.40 17.89
N ARG A 93 -2.78 -1.07 18.20
CA ARG A 93 -3.72 -1.98 18.85
C ARG A 93 -4.12 -3.13 17.91
N THR A 94 -4.17 -4.34 18.45
CA THR A 94 -4.81 -5.52 17.85
C THR A 94 -6.34 -5.45 18.00
N TYR A 95 -7.05 -5.79 16.93
CA TYR A 95 -8.50 -5.92 16.94
C TYR A 95 -8.91 -7.38 16.75
N GLU A 96 -9.61 -7.93 17.73
CA GLU A 96 -9.99 -9.34 17.74
C GLU A 96 -11.50 -9.48 17.52
N PHE A 97 -11.87 -10.44 16.68
CA PHE A 97 -13.24 -10.65 16.23
C PHE A 97 -13.62 -12.14 16.26
N THR A 98 -14.90 -12.42 16.49
CA THR A 98 -15.52 -13.72 16.24
C THR A 98 -16.65 -13.55 15.22
N ALA A 99 -16.56 -14.28 14.11
CA ALA A 99 -17.56 -14.38 13.06
C ALA A 99 -18.70 -15.35 13.45
N PRO A 100 -19.84 -15.34 12.72
CA PRO A 100 -20.92 -16.29 12.97
C PRO A 100 -20.56 -17.73 12.55
N SER A 101 -19.64 -17.91 11.61
CA SER A 101 -19.17 -19.22 11.15
C SER A 101 -17.66 -19.19 10.82
N PRO A 102 -16.99 -20.37 10.72
CA PRO A 102 -15.60 -20.43 10.29
C PRO A 102 -15.39 -19.89 8.87
N ALA A 103 -16.30 -20.23 7.95
CA ALA A 103 -16.24 -19.74 6.57
C ALA A 103 -16.33 -18.21 6.50
N GLU A 104 -17.17 -17.59 7.33
CA GLU A 104 -17.22 -16.11 7.40
C GLU A 104 -15.92 -15.54 7.98
N ALA A 105 -15.29 -16.20 8.97
CA ALA A 105 -14.01 -15.73 9.51
C ALA A 105 -12.91 -15.77 8.46
N GLU A 106 -12.84 -16.85 7.68
CA GLU A 106 -11.93 -17.01 6.55
C GLU A 106 -12.17 -15.91 5.49
N ASP A 107 -13.42 -15.71 5.08
CA ASP A 107 -13.77 -14.69 4.09
C ASP A 107 -13.44 -13.25 4.56
N TRP A 108 -13.65 -12.94 5.84
CA TRP A 108 -13.20 -11.67 6.42
C TRP A 108 -11.68 -11.51 6.37
N VAL A 109 -10.92 -12.55 6.67
CA VAL A 109 -9.45 -12.53 6.64
C VAL A 109 -8.97 -12.35 5.20
N ASP A 110 -9.48 -13.16 4.27
CA ASP A 110 -9.08 -13.14 2.86
C ASP A 110 -9.37 -11.78 2.23
N GLN A 111 -10.55 -11.21 2.48
CA GLN A 111 -10.92 -9.90 1.96
C GLN A 111 -9.99 -8.79 2.48
N VAL A 112 -9.61 -8.82 3.77
CA VAL A 112 -8.68 -7.83 4.32
C VAL A 112 -7.26 -8.06 3.78
N GLN A 113 -6.79 -9.30 3.73
CA GLN A 113 -5.47 -9.63 3.18
C GLN A 113 -5.34 -9.21 1.70
N PHE A 114 -6.39 -9.43 0.91
CA PHE A 114 -6.43 -8.99 -0.48
C PHE A 114 -6.23 -7.48 -0.60
N LEU A 115 -6.92 -6.69 0.23
CA LEU A 115 -6.78 -5.23 0.23
C LEU A 115 -5.40 -4.77 0.68
N LEU A 116 -4.82 -5.43 1.67
CA LEU A 116 -3.47 -5.12 2.13
C LEU A 116 -2.43 -5.33 1.03
N LYS A 117 -2.59 -6.40 0.23
CA LYS A 117 -1.75 -6.66 -0.95
C LYS A 117 -1.97 -5.61 -2.04
N ASP A 118 -3.23 -5.28 -2.36
CA ASP A 118 -3.57 -4.23 -3.34
C ASP A 118 -2.95 -2.88 -2.96
N LEU A 119 -3.08 -2.48 -1.69
CA LEU A 119 -2.53 -1.23 -1.17
C LEU A 119 -1.01 -1.18 -1.22
N ASN A 120 -0.33 -2.29 -0.95
CA ASN A 120 1.13 -2.39 -1.06
C ASN A 120 1.59 -2.48 -2.52
N SER A 121 0.77 -2.97 -3.44
CA SER A 121 1.10 -3.07 -4.88
C SER A 121 1.01 -1.74 -5.62
N LEU A 122 0.37 -0.71 -5.04
CA LEU A 122 0.26 0.63 -5.62
C LEU A 122 1.55 1.45 -5.54
N THR A 123 2.60 0.97 -4.86
CA THR A 123 3.93 1.59 -4.90
C THR A 123 4.72 1.03 -6.08
N ILE A 124 4.93 1.85 -7.11
CA ILE A 124 5.84 1.54 -8.21
C ILE A 124 7.26 1.55 -7.63
N PRO A 125 8.01 0.42 -7.61
CA PRO A 125 9.43 0.48 -7.36
C PRO A 125 10.06 1.30 -8.48
N TYR A 126 10.79 2.36 -8.11
CA TYR A 126 11.62 3.09 -9.05
C TYR A 126 12.83 2.20 -9.31
N ASP A 127 12.84 1.51 -10.45
CA ASP A 127 14.02 0.78 -10.92
C ASP A 127 15.05 1.84 -11.36
N GLU A 128 16.08 2.03 -10.54
CA GLU A 128 17.18 2.98 -10.76
C GLU A 128 18.30 2.38 -11.64
N GLU A 129 18.03 1.27 -12.34
CA GLU A 129 18.98 0.52 -13.16
C GLU A 129 18.60 0.58 -14.64
N ASP A 130 18.79 1.74 -15.27
CA ASP A 130 18.93 1.86 -16.73
C ASP A 130 19.73 3.16 -17.02
N GLU A 131 20.92 3.29 -16.44
CA GLU A 131 21.93 4.22 -16.95
C GLU A 131 22.57 3.61 -18.21
N GLU A 132 21.93 3.91 -19.35
CA GLU A 132 22.46 4.02 -20.70
C GLU A 132 23.77 3.25 -21.02
N GLU A 133 23.63 2.06 -21.63
CA GLU A 133 24.69 1.46 -22.44
C GLU A 133 25.01 2.39 -23.63
N LEU A 134 26.09 3.17 -23.49
CA LEU A 134 26.65 4.01 -24.54
C LEU A 134 27.09 3.14 -25.72
N TYR A 135 26.33 3.22 -26.82
CA TYR A 135 26.69 2.65 -28.11
C TYR A 135 28.03 3.22 -28.60
N ASN A 136 29.11 2.42 -28.50
CA ASN A 136 30.33 2.68 -29.24
C ASN A 136 30.35 1.84 -30.52
N ASP A 137 29.97 2.48 -31.60
CA ASP A 137 30.12 2.01 -32.97
C ASP A 137 31.59 2.25 -33.40
N VAL A 138 32.41 1.21 -33.55
CA VAL A 138 33.55 1.25 -34.49
C VAL A 138 33.78 -0.10 -35.18
N ASP A 139 33.71 -0.01 -36.50
CA ASP A 139 34.04 -1.00 -37.52
C ASP A 139 35.56 -1.13 -37.75
N SER A 140 35.96 -2.17 -38.49
CA SER A 140 37.25 -2.43 -39.16
C SER A 140 38.29 -3.35 -38.50
N SER A 141 38.13 -4.64 -38.83
CA SER A 141 39.03 -5.49 -39.65
C SER A 141 40.48 -5.81 -39.24
N ASP A 142 40.71 -7.13 -39.09
CA ASP A 142 41.83 -7.98 -39.52
C ASP A 142 43.30 -7.59 -39.21
N SER A 143 43.95 -8.34 -38.31
CA SER A 143 44.93 -9.39 -38.69
C SER A 143 45.74 -9.94 -37.50
N VAL A 144 45.97 -11.26 -37.58
CA VAL A 144 46.68 -12.19 -36.69
C VAL A 144 48.17 -11.86 -36.50
N ASN A 145 48.70 -11.87 -35.25
CA ASN A 145 49.65 -12.90 -34.76
C ASN A 145 50.03 -12.73 -33.26
N THR A 146 50.02 -13.87 -32.56
CA THR A 146 50.39 -14.18 -31.15
C THR A 146 51.91 -14.02 -30.86
N PRO A 147 52.49 -14.16 -29.62
CA PRO A 147 51.93 -14.83 -28.43
C PRO A 147 52.19 -14.22 -27.02
N SER A 148 51.20 -14.47 -26.17
CA SER A 148 51.21 -14.80 -24.74
C SER A 148 52.42 -14.45 -23.87
N HIS A 149 52.21 -13.48 -22.97
CA HIS A 149 52.58 -13.61 -21.56
C HIS A 149 51.54 -12.89 -20.68
N ASN A 150 50.76 -13.72 -19.99
CA ASN A 150 50.11 -13.56 -18.69
C ASN A 150 49.83 -12.16 -18.06
N THR A 151 48.52 -11.92 -17.88
CA THR A 151 47.87 -11.29 -16.71
C THR A 151 47.87 -9.75 -16.61
N THR A 152 47.11 -9.11 -17.51
CA THR A 152 46.02 -8.11 -17.33
C THR A 152 45.79 -7.52 -15.93
N LEU A 153 45.63 -6.21 -15.68
CA LEU A 153 45.69 -4.95 -16.46
C LEU A 153 45.91 -3.80 -15.46
N ASN A 154 46.61 -2.75 -15.91
CA ASN A 154 47.09 -1.58 -15.16
C ASN A 154 46.34 -0.30 -15.55
N GLN A 155 46.60 0.76 -14.76
CA GLN A 155 46.65 2.20 -15.09
C GLN A 155 45.31 2.90 -15.41
N ASP A 156 44.88 3.93 -14.70
CA ASP A 156 45.46 5.28 -14.49
C ASP A 156 45.55 6.15 -15.76
N GLU A 157 44.83 7.27 -15.67
CA GLU A 157 45.02 8.61 -16.27
C GLU A 157 44.68 8.88 -17.75
N LEU A 158 43.99 10.01 -18.02
CA LEU A 158 44.60 11.26 -18.51
C LEU A 158 43.55 12.37 -18.80
N ASN A 159 43.84 13.57 -18.29
CA ASN A 159 43.16 14.86 -18.54
C ASN A 159 43.37 15.34 -19.98
N ILE A 160 42.35 15.94 -20.62
CA ILE A 160 42.54 16.88 -21.75
C ILE A 160 41.49 18.02 -21.66
N GLU A 161 42.02 19.24 -21.55
CA GLU A 161 41.35 20.55 -21.60
C GLU A 161 40.88 20.88 -23.03
N MET A 162 39.79 21.65 -23.20
CA MET A 162 39.51 22.33 -24.47
C MET A 162 38.99 23.76 -24.23
N GLU A 163 39.77 24.69 -24.76
CA GLU A 163 39.57 26.14 -24.85
C GLU A 163 38.51 26.52 -25.89
N ASP A 164 37.89 27.67 -25.65
CA ASP A 164 37.31 28.69 -26.53
C ASP A 164 37.04 28.38 -28.01
N ASP A 165 35.79 28.55 -28.42
CA ASP A 165 35.46 29.06 -29.75
C ASP A 165 34.16 29.90 -29.72
N ASP A 166 34.33 31.22 -29.90
CA ASP A 166 33.29 32.22 -30.10
C ASP A 166 32.61 32.03 -31.49
N ILE A 167 31.33 31.67 -31.53
CA ILE A 167 30.50 31.82 -32.74
C ILE A 167 29.28 32.70 -32.45
N TYR A 168 29.29 33.90 -33.04
CA TYR A 168 28.29 34.96 -32.90
C TYR A 168 26.98 34.74 -33.67
N GLU A 169 25.94 35.42 -33.17
CA GLU A 169 24.53 35.50 -33.58
C GLU A 169 24.22 35.85 -35.04
N ILE A 170 23.09 35.33 -35.56
CA ILE A 170 22.17 36.10 -36.44
C ILE A 170 20.71 35.81 -36.06
N LEU A 171 20.03 36.76 -35.41
CA LEU A 171 18.58 36.77 -35.13
C LEU A 171 17.84 37.66 -36.14
N PRO A 172 16.94 37.12 -37.00
CA PRO A 172 16.01 37.95 -37.73
C PRO A 172 14.69 38.15 -36.97
N GLY A 173 14.46 39.38 -36.50
CA GLY A 173 13.15 40.05 -36.60
C GLY A 173 12.30 40.17 -35.33
N LYS A 174 12.40 41.32 -34.66
CA LYS A 174 11.38 41.82 -33.72
C LYS A 174 10.21 42.48 -34.48
N GLN A 175 8.98 41.97 -34.23
CA GLN A 175 7.71 42.67 -33.88
C GLN A 175 7.14 43.71 -34.91
N PRO A 176 5.88 44.23 -34.84
CA PRO A 176 4.87 44.18 -33.76
C PRO A 176 3.37 44.06 -34.16
N ASN A 177 2.54 43.84 -33.13
CA ASN A 177 1.21 44.43 -32.82
C ASN A 177 -0.02 44.38 -33.77
N LYS A 178 -1.14 44.03 -33.10
CA LYS A 178 -2.52 44.55 -33.21
C LYS A 178 -3.24 44.25 -34.55
N GLN A 179 -4.46 43.73 -34.54
CA GLN A 179 -5.66 44.31 -33.91
C GLN A 179 -6.78 43.28 -33.83
#